data_AF-A0A5C7F4F7-F1
#
_entry.id   AF-A0A5C7F4F7-F1
#
_cell.length_a   1.000
_cell.length_b   1.000
_cell.length_c   1.000
_cell.angle_alpha   90.00
_cell.angle_beta   90.00
_cell.angle_gamma   90.00
#
_symmetry.space_group_name_H-M   'P 1'
#
loop_
_entity.id
_entity.type
_entity.pdbx_description
1 polymer ?
#
loop_
_entity_poly.entity_id
_entity_poly.type
_entity_poly.pdbx_seq_one_letter_code
_entity_poly.pdbx_strand_id
1 'polypeptide(L)'
;MKKHIVVLIAAVSLFLTACGSSEEPAAPENNNEAPAAESAQLENDDPFENAESEPAEEADEGADSPEDVTVTLPADFMEEVDGDPEEILAAEEEEGIRDISVDDEGAVTYTMSGEKHSEMMEELAADLRESMDEIENSGDFPSIQEVENNESFSEFTFIVEREAYEEGFDAFASFAIAISGMFYQLFAGVDPDDYEVVVHAEDEETGEVFETVTFPDDME
;
A
#
# COMPACT_ATOMS: atom_id res chain seq x y z
N MET A 1 10.53 30.57 32.78
CA MET A 1 12.00 30.70 32.79
C MET A 1 12.53 29.87 31.63
N LYS A 2 13.09 30.54 30.62
CA LYS A 2 13.67 29.92 29.42
C LYS A 2 14.87 29.06 29.80
N LYS A 3 14.88 27.79 29.40
CA LYS A 3 16.11 27.01 29.23
C LYS A 3 15.95 26.12 27.99
N HIS A 4 16.71 26.51 26.98
CA HIS A 4 16.88 25.88 25.69
C HIS A 4 17.47 24.48 25.87
N ILE A 5 16.93 23.48 25.17
CA ILE A 5 17.68 22.28 24.82
C ILE A 5 17.84 22.30 23.31
N VAL A 6 19.10 22.31 22.93
CA VAL A 6 19.63 22.53 21.60
C VAL A 6 19.71 21.18 20.88
N VAL A 7 19.15 21.17 19.67
CA VAL A 7 19.39 20.18 18.61
C VAL A 7 20.89 19.97 18.41
N LEU A 8 21.34 18.72 18.39
CA LEU A 8 22.64 18.36 17.82
C LEU A 8 22.57 16.98 17.16
N ILE A 9 22.02 16.98 15.95
CA ILE A 9 22.24 15.98 14.92
C ILE A 9 23.75 15.94 14.64
N ALA A 10 24.38 14.80 14.86
CA ALA A 10 25.76 14.52 14.44
C ALA A 10 25.73 13.27 13.56
N ALA A 11 25.81 13.52 12.26
CA ALA A 11 26.04 12.56 11.21
C ALA A 11 27.29 11.70 11.51
N VAL A 12 27.17 10.39 11.36
CA VAL A 12 28.31 9.48 11.20
C VAL A 12 28.09 8.73 9.90
N SER A 13 28.70 9.28 8.85
CA SER A 13 28.82 8.66 7.53
C SER A 13 30.04 7.73 7.48
N LEU A 14 29.91 6.69 6.65
CA LEU A 14 30.95 6.05 5.84
C LEU A 14 32.05 5.26 6.57
N PHE A 15 31.91 3.93 6.53
CA PHE A 15 33.05 3.04 6.36
C PHE A 15 32.97 2.33 5.01
N LEU A 16 33.80 2.80 4.07
CA LEU A 16 34.20 2.09 2.86
C LEU A 16 35.32 1.11 3.22
N THR A 17 35.09 -0.18 3.02
CA THR A 17 36.12 -1.22 2.91
C THR A 17 35.72 -2.11 1.73
N ALA A 18 36.26 -1.96 0.52
CA ALA A 18 37.62 -2.26 0.07
C ALA A 18 38.01 -3.75 0.22
N CYS A 19 37.61 -4.56 -0.78
CA CYS A 19 38.27 -5.75 -1.32
C CYS A 19 37.49 -6.08 -2.62
N GLY A 20 38.02 -6.35 -3.80
CA GLY A 20 39.37 -6.71 -4.22
C GLY A 20 39.22 -7.82 -5.28
N SER A 21 39.88 -7.63 -6.44
CA SER A 21 40.12 -8.59 -7.52
C SER A 21 39.11 -8.65 -8.67
N SER A 22 39.49 -8.11 -9.83
CA SER A 22 39.08 -8.65 -11.13
C SER A 22 40.20 -8.39 -12.14
N GLU A 23 40.75 -9.50 -12.65
CA GLU A 23 41.63 -9.58 -13.81
C GLU A 23 40.77 -9.62 -15.09
N GLU A 24 41.24 -8.88 -16.11
CA GLU A 24 41.07 -8.88 -17.59
C GLU A 24 40.23 -9.98 -18.32
N PRO A 25 39.86 -9.82 -19.63
CA PRO A 25 40.31 -8.82 -20.62
C PRO A 25 39.25 -8.24 -21.61
N ALA A 26 39.79 -7.36 -22.46
CA ALA A 26 39.20 -6.60 -23.56
C ALA A 26 38.65 -7.40 -24.78
N ALA A 27 37.58 -6.83 -25.37
CA ALA A 27 37.31 -6.44 -26.78
C ALA A 27 37.74 -7.38 -27.96
N PRO A 28 37.00 -7.39 -29.10
CA PRO A 28 36.98 -6.22 -29.97
C PRO A 28 35.66 -5.88 -30.69
N GLU A 29 35.67 -4.66 -31.21
CA GLU A 29 34.73 -3.93 -32.05
C GLU A 29 34.32 -4.64 -33.35
N ASN A 30 33.13 -4.28 -33.88
CA ASN A 30 33.01 -4.07 -35.32
C ASN A 30 31.97 -2.98 -35.66
N ASN A 31 32.43 -1.98 -36.41
CA ASN A 31 31.68 -0.89 -37.02
C ASN A 31 30.81 -1.38 -38.18
N ASN A 32 29.67 -0.73 -38.41
CA ASN A 32 29.40 -0.14 -39.74
C ASN A 32 28.19 0.80 -39.75
N GLU A 33 28.45 1.99 -40.31
CA GLU A 33 27.49 3.01 -40.75
C GLU A 33 26.63 2.56 -41.95
N ALA A 34 25.49 3.24 -42.08
CA ALA A 34 24.53 3.19 -43.20
C ALA A 34 25.13 3.63 -44.55
N PRO A 35 24.40 3.45 -45.68
CA PRO A 35 23.65 4.61 -46.18
C PRO A 35 22.33 4.33 -46.96
N ALA A 36 21.39 5.26 -46.77
CA ALA A 36 20.43 5.97 -47.65
C ALA A 36 19.81 5.42 -48.97
N ALA A 37 18.57 5.90 -49.18
CA ALA A 37 17.81 6.27 -50.41
C ALA A 37 16.81 5.22 -50.99
N GLU A 38 15.48 5.40 -50.89
CA GLU A 38 14.52 6.34 -51.58
C GLU A 38 13.96 5.73 -52.89
N SER A 39 12.67 5.37 -53.00
CA SER A 39 11.53 6.09 -53.66
C SER A 39 10.45 5.01 -53.98
N ALA A 40 9.12 5.18 -54.05
CA ALA A 40 8.18 6.27 -54.36
C ALA A 40 6.81 5.97 -53.65
N GLN A 41 5.99 6.91 -53.10
CA GLN A 41 5.18 8.00 -53.71
C GLN A 41 4.10 7.47 -54.69
N LEU A 42 2.78 7.75 -54.69
CA LEU A 42 1.81 8.80 -54.21
C LEU A 42 0.40 8.11 -54.07
N GLU A 43 -0.71 8.64 -53.54
CA GLU A 43 -1.43 9.95 -53.57
C GLU A 43 -2.37 10.01 -52.34
N ASN A 44 -2.34 11.03 -51.47
CA ASN A 44 -3.02 12.34 -51.51
C ASN A 44 -4.56 12.30 -51.54
N ASP A 45 -5.18 12.70 -50.42
CA ASP A 45 -6.25 13.71 -50.43
C ASP A 45 -6.30 14.38 -49.04
N ASP A 46 -5.86 15.63 -49.02
CA ASP A 46 -6.06 16.61 -47.96
C ASP A 46 -6.96 17.68 -48.61
N PRO A 47 -7.92 18.28 -47.87
CA PRO A 47 -7.71 19.70 -47.71
C PRO A 47 -8.09 20.25 -46.34
N PHE A 48 -7.08 20.91 -45.74
CA PHE A 48 -7.07 22.29 -45.24
C PHE A 48 -8.06 22.63 -44.11
N GLU A 49 -7.75 23.40 -43.08
CA GLU A 49 -6.55 23.99 -42.49
C GLU A 49 -7.11 24.70 -41.25
N ASN A 50 -6.37 24.63 -40.14
CA ASN A 50 -6.11 25.74 -39.22
C ASN A 50 -7.27 26.43 -38.47
N ALA A 51 -7.31 26.22 -37.14
CA ALA A 51 -7.53 27.33 -36.20
C ALA A 51 -6.91 26.99 -34.84
N GLU A 52 -5.89 27.76 -34.51
CA GLU A 52 -5.28 27.94 -33.21
C GLU A 52 -6.29 28.30 -32.11
N SER A 53 -6.04 27.75 -30.92
CA SER A 53 -6.14 28.37 -29.60
C SER A 53 -7.49 28.83 -29.02
N GLU A 54 -7.68 28.36 -27.79
CA GLU A 54 -8.48 28.89 -26.67
C GLU A 54 -9.87 28.27 -26.44
N PRO A 55 -10.31 28.08 -25.18
CA PRO A 55 -9.60 28.11 -23.89
C PRO A 55 -9.58 26.71 -23.24
N ALA A 56 -8.76 26.56 -22.19
CA ALA A 56 -9.01 25.52 -21.20
C ALA A 56 -10.45 25.71 -20.72
N GLU A 57 -11.32 24.77 -21.07
CA GLU A 57 -12.54 24.57 -20.31
C GLU A 57 -12.07 24.13 -18.94
N GLU A 58 -12.14 25.08 -18.00
CA GLU A 58 -12.20 24.82 -16.58
C GLU A 58 -13.11 23.60 -16.42
N ALA A 59 -12.50 22.46 -16.12
CA ALA A 59 -13.23 21.33 -15.60
C ALA A 59 -14.01 21.90 -14.43
N ASP A 60 -15.33 21.84 -14.56
CA ASP A 60 -16.25 21.99 -13.45
C ASP A 60 -15.83 20.94 -12.43
N GLU A 61 -14.93 21.31 -11.51
CA GLU A 61 -14.66 20.60 -10.26
C GLU A 61 -15.90 20.73 -9.38
N GLY A 62 -17.02 20.22 -9.87
CA GLY A 62 -17.99 19.52 -9.04
C GLY A 62 -17.44 18.13 -8.73
N ALA A 63 -16.21 18.07 -8.20
CA ALA A 63 -15.83 16.94 -7.38
C ALA A 63 -16.73 17.04 -6.15
N ASP A 64 -17.65 16.10 -6.00
CA ASP A 64 -18.25 15.82 -4.70
C ASP A 64 -17.06 15.73 -3.73
N SER A 65 -16.92 16.72 -2.84
CA SER A 65 -15.93 16.62 -1.78
C SER A 65 -16.22 15.30 -1.07
N PRO A 66 -15.23 14.41 -0.89
CA PRO A 66 -15.45 13.13 -0.23
C PRO A 66 -16.17 13.39 1.10
N GLU A 67 -17.20 12.58 1.38
CA GLU A 67 -17.97 12.74 2.62
C GLU A 67 -17.10 12.43 3.83
N ASP A 68 -17.36 13.10 4.95
CA ASP A 68 -16.62 12.89 6.18
C ASP A 68 -16.90 11.49 6.76
N VAL A 69 -15.86 10.84 7.26
CA VAL A 69 -15.93 9.45 7.76
C VAL A 69 -15.75 9.42 9.27
N THR A 70 -16.53 8.58 9.94
CA THR A 70 -16.41 8.33 11.39
C THR A 70 -15.65 7.04 11.61
N VAL A 71 -14.60 7.09 12.43
CA VAL A 71 -13.75 5.96 12.79
C VAL A 71 -13.89 5.70 14.29
N THR A 72 -13.97 4.43 14.66
CA THR A 72 -14.02 3.98 16.06
C THR A 72 -12.80 3.14 16.34
N LEU A 73 -11.90 3.63 17.19
CA LEU A 73 -10.74 2.89 17.67
C LEU A 73 -11.16 2.06 18.90
N PRO A 74 -11.04 0.72 18.85
CA PRO A 74 -11.35 -0.14 19.99
C PRO A 74 -10.49 0.19 21.22
N ALA A 75 -11.01 -0.07 22.42
CA ALA A 75 -10.33 0.22 23.69
C ALA A 75 -8.93 -0.45 23.78
N ASP A 76 -8.79 -1.67 23.26
CA ASP A 76 -7.53 -2.41 23.25
C ASP A 76 -6.39 -1.64 22.56
N PHE A 77 -6.70 -0.86 21.52
CA PHE A 77 -5.72 0.02 20.87
C PHE A 77 -5.26 1.16 21.78
N MET A 78 -6.18 1.68 22.60
CA MET A 78 -5.92 2.81 23.47
C MET A 78 -5.08 2.42 24.69
N GLU A 79 -5.13 1.16 25.11
CA GLU A 79 -4.28 0.65 26.19
C GLU A 79 -2.78 0.70 25.83
N GLU A 80 -2.44 0.64 24.54
CA GLU A 80 -1.06 0.68 24.05
C GLU A 80 -0.54 2.10 23.78
N VAL A 81 -1.43 3.09 23.73
CA VAL A 81 -1.06 4.49 23.44
C VAL A 81 -0.55 5.18 24.71
N ASP A 82 0.69 5.69 24.66
CA ASP A 82 1.27 6.52 25.73
C ASP A 82 0.62 7.92 25.72
N GLY A 83 -0.41 8.13 26.53
CA GLY A 83 -1.02 9.45 26.71
C GLY A 83 -2.53 9.38 26.94
N ASP A 84 -3.18 10.54 26.85
CA ASP A 84 -4.64 10.61 26.78
C ASP A 84 -5.04 10.67 25.29
N PRO A 85 -5.76 9.66 24.77
CA PRO A 85 -6.11 9.60 23.35
C PRO A 85 -6.97 10.77 22.87
N GLU A 86 -7.86 11.31 23.72
CA GLU A 86 -8.64 12.48 23.36
C GLU A 86 -7.73 13.70 23.17
N GLU A 87 -6.76 13.90 24.06
CA GLU A 87 -5.79 15.00 23.94
C GLU A 87 -4.89 14.86 22.69
N ILE A 88 -4.51 13.63 22.32
CA ILE A 88 -3.70 13.35 21.13
C ILE A 88 -4.49 13.69 19.86
N LEU A 89 -5.70 13.14 19.71
CA LEU A 89 -6.53 13.37 18.53
C LEU A 89 -7.02 14.82 18.44
N ALA A 90 -7.28 15.47 19.57
CA ALA A 90 -7.66 16.88 19.59
C ALA A 90 -6.52 17.81 19.12
N ALA A 91 -5.26 17.37 19.22
CA ALA A 91 -4.14 18.12 18.68
C ALA A 91 -4.10 18.11 17.13
N GLU A 92 -4.83 17.19 16.51
CA GLU A 92 -4.91 17.01 15.05
C GLU A 92 -6.19 17.64 14.44
N GLU A 93 -6.87 18.55 15.18
CA GLU A 93 -8.03 19.30 14.67
C GLU A 93 -7.69 20.09 13.39
N GLU A 94 -6.46 20.62 13.31
CA GLU A 94 -5.95 21.32 12.11
C GLU A 94 -5.75 20.38 10.91
N GLU A 95 -5.68 19.06 11.13
CA GLU A 95 -5.53 18.03 10.09
C GLU A 95 -6.87 17.39 9.67
N GLY A 96 -8.00 17.92 10.16
CA GLY A 96 -9.34 17.49 9.74
C GLY A 96 -10.00 16.48 10.67
N ILE A 97 -9.48 16.26 11.88
CA ILE A 97 -10.10 15.41 12.91
C ILE A 97 -11.02 16.25 13.80
N ARG A 98 -12.24 15.77 14.07
CA ARG A 98 -13.27 16.44 14.89
C ARG A 98 -14.19 15.44 15.59
N ASP A 99 -15.11 15.96 16.41
CA ASP A 99 -16.18 15.18 17.07
C ASP A 99 -15.69 13.95 17.84
N ILE A 100 -14.58 14.14 18.58
CA ILE A 100 -13.97 13.11 19.41
C ILE A 100 -14.86 12.80 20.61
N SER A 101 -15.07 11.52 20.88
CA SER A 101 -15.78 11.03 22.07
C SER A 101 -15.21 9.70 22.53
N VAL A 102 -15.28 9.45 23.84
CA VAL A 102 -14.87 8.18 24.46
C VAL A 102 -16.07 7.58 25.17
N ASP A 103 -16.27 6.28 24.98
CA ASP A 103 -17.33 5.53 25.65
C ASP A 103 -16.93 4.99 27.03
N ASP A 104 -17.86 4.30 27.70
CA ASP A 104 -17.63 3.73 29.03
C ASP A 104 -16.64 2.55 29.02
N GLU A 105 -16.38 1.96 27.84
CA GLU A 105 -15.50 0.81 27.64
C GLU A 105 -14.08 1.23 27.22
N GLY A 106 -13.89 2.52 26.89
CA GLY A 106 -12.60 3.13 26.55
C GLY A 106 -12.34 3.21 25.05
N ALA A 107 -13.32 2.88 24.20
CA ALA A 107 -13.21 3.07 22.76
C ALA A 107 -13.34 4.55 22.41
N VAL A 108 -12.55 5.00 21.42
CA VAL A 108 -12.53 6.39 20.97
C VAL A 108 -13.17 6.49 19.60
N THR A 109 -14.20 7.33 19.46
CA THR A 109 -14.83 7.64 18.17
C THR A 109 -14.48 9.06 17.75
N TYR A 110 -14.09 9.27 16.49
CA TYR A 110 -13.85 10.59 15.92
C TYR A 110 -14.30 10.66 14.45
N THR A 111 -14.51 11.88 13.94
CA THR A 111 -14.82 12.13 12.54
C THR A 111 -13.63 12.78 11.85
N MET A 112 -13.25 12.26 10.68
CA MET A 112 -12.20 12.80 9.83
C MET A 112 -12.80 13.42 8.57
N SER A 113 -12.19 14.49 8.07
CA SER A 113 -12.59 15.07 6.79
C SER A 113 -12.44 14.03 5.68
N GLY A 114 -13.35 14.03 4.69
CA GLY A 114 -13.25 13.06 3.60
C GLY A 114 -11.96 13.15 2.79
N GLU A 115 -11.38 14.35 2.68
CA GLU A 115 -10.08 14.55 2.00
C GLU A 115 -8.95 13.86 2.76
N LYS A 116 -8.88 14.04 4.09
CA LYS A 116 -7.86 13.41 4.93
C LYS A 116 -8.05 11.90 5.00
N HIS A 117 -9.30 11.45 5.07
CA HIS A 117 -9.63 10.03 5.01
C HIS A 117 -9.15 9.42 3.70
N SER A 118 -9.40 10.07 2.57
CA SER A 118 -8.97 9.57 1.27
C SER A 118 -7.45 9.45 1.17
N GLU A 119 -6.71 10.46 1.62
CA GLU A 119 -5.23 10.41 1.70
C GLU A 119 -4.76 9.24 2.56
N MET A 120 -5.31 9.07 3.76
CA MET A 120 -4.97 7.98 4.67
C MET A 120 -5.26 6.60 4.04
N MET A 121 -6.40 6.44 3.39
CA MET A 121 -6.77 5.17 2.75
C MET A 121 -5.88 4.84 1.55
N GLU A 122 -5.41 5.86 0.80
CA GLU A 122 -4.43 5.66 -0.28
C GLU A 122 -3.09 5.19 0.25
N GLU A 123 -2.60 5.77 1.35
CA GLU A 123 -1.37 5.34 2.03
C GLU A 123 -1.49 3.91 2.56
N LEU A 124 -2.56 3.58 3.29
CA LEU A 124 -2.78 2.21 3.79
C LEU A 124 -2.89 1.18 2.66
N ALA A 125 -3.54 1.54 1.55
CA ALA A 125 -3.61 0.67 0.38
C ALA A 125 -2.23 0.51 -0.29
N ALA A 126 -1.36 1.51 -0.22
CA ALA A 126 0.00 1.41 -0.73
C ALA A 126 0.86 0.48 0.15
N ASP A 127 0.78 0.63 1.48
CA ASP A 127 1.49 -0.21 2.45
C ASP A 127 1.06 -1.69 2.37
N LEU A 128 -0.23 -1.94 2.16
CA LEU A 128 -0.76 -3.28 1.91
C LEU A 128 -0.17 -3.90 0.63
N ARG A 129 -0.09 -3.12 -0.45
CA ARG A 129 0.52 -3.59 -1.70
C ARG A 129 2.02 -3.82 -1.55
N GLU A 130 2.72 -3.01 -0.77
CA GLU A 130 4.12 -3.25 -0.43
C GLU A 130 4.26 -4.55 0.37
N SER A 131 3.38 -4.80 1.34
CA SER A 131 3.37 -6.06 2.10
C SER A 131 3.14 -7.27 1.18
N MET A 132 2.25 -7.15 0.19
CA MET A 132 2.04 -8.19 -0.82
C MET A 132 3.31 -8.42 -1.68
N ASP A 133 3.94 -7.35 -2.16
CA ASP A 133 5.21 -7.44 -2.91
C ASP A 133 6.32 -8.07 -2.07
N GLU A 134 6.41 -7.76 -0.77
CA GLU A 134 7.35 -8.39 0.14
C GLU A 134 7.06 -9.89 0.30
N ILE A 135 5.79 -10.30 0.40
CA ILE A 135 5.43 -11.72 0.46
C ILE A 135 5.90 -12.45 -0.79
N GLU A 136 5.67 -11.88 -1.97
CA GLU A 136 6.04 -12.47 -3.26
C GLU A 136 7.56 -12.48 -3.51
N ASN A 137 8.24 -11.38 -3.20
CA ASN A 137 9.57 -11.11 -3.75
C ASN A 137 10.71 -11.11 -2.73
N SER A 138 10.43 -11.14 -1.42
CA SER A 138 11.48 -11.19 -0.39
C SER A 138 12.28 -12.50 -0.40
N GLY A 139 11.65 -13.59 -0.82
CA GLY A 139 12.17 -14.96 -0.72
C GLY A 139 12.02 -15.60 0.67
N ASP A 140 11.37 -14.91 1.63
CA ASP A 140 11.06 -15.45 2.95
C ASP A 140 9.89 -16.45 2.90
N PHE A 141 9.03 -16.35 1.88
CA PHE A 141 7.87 -17.22 1.64
C PHE A 141 7.96 -17.92 0.27
N PRO A 142 8.96 -18.80 0.05
CA PRO A 142 9.30 -19.32 -1.27
C PRO A 142 8.23 -20.19 -1.94
N SER A 143 7.20 -20.64 -1.22
CA SER A 143 6.06 -21.35 -1.80
C SER A 143 4.98 -20.43 -2.38
N ILE A 144 4.94 -19.15 -1.98
CA ILE A 144 3.96 -18.17 -2.45
C ILE A 144 4.52 -17.47 -3.69
N GLN A 145 3.76 -17.49 -4.79
CA GLN A 145 4.21 -16.94 -6.07
C GLN A 145 3.55 -15.60 -6.40
N GLU A 146 2.28 -15.45 -6.00
CA GLU A 146 1.47 -14.28 -6.27
C GLU A 146 0.44 -14.13 -5.15
N VAL A 147 0.16 -12.89 -4.79
CA VAL A 147 -0.90 -12.53 -3.85
C VAL A 147 -1.91 -11.67 -4.59
N GLU A 148 -3.13 -12.16 -4.70
CA GLU A 148 -4.26 -11.36 -5.20
C GLU A 148 -5.07 -10.81 -4.02
N ASN A 149 -5.79 -9.71 -4.26
CA ASN A 149 -6.68 -9.09 -3.27
C ASN A 149 -7.97 -8.55 -3.90
N ASN A 150 -9.04 -8.48 -3.11
CA ASN A 150 -10.23 -7.73 -3.50
C ASN A 150 -10.05 -6.21 -3.27
N GLU A 151 -10.94 -5.39 -3.84
CA GLU A 151 -10.82 -3.92 -3.78
C GLU A 151 -10.77 -3.35 -2.36
N SER A 152 -11.43 -4.01 -1.41
CA SER A 152 -11.50 -3.58 0.00
C SER A 152 -10.42 -4.15 0.90
N PHE A 153 -9.49 -4.97 0.37
CA PHE A 153 -8.46 -5.67 1.15
C PHE A 153 -9.03 -6.53 2.30
N SER A 154 -10.24 -7.06 2.11
CA SER A 154 -10.89 -7.99 3.05
C SER A 154 -10.79 -9.45 2.60
N GLU A 155 -10.31 -9.69 1.38
CA GLU A 155 -10.10 -11.02 0.84
C GLU A 155 -8.76 -11.05 0.09
N PHE A 156 -7.94 -12.05 0.38
CA PHE A 156 -6.66 -12.29 -0.28
C PHE A 156 -6.59 -13.73 -0.78
N THR A 157 -5.91 -13.93 -1.91
CA THR A 157 -5.63 -15.27 -2.45
C THR A 157 -4.14 -15.41 -2.63
N PHE A 158 -3.53 -16.35 -1.92
CA PHE A 158 -2.15 -16.76 -2.14
C PHE A 158 -2.15 -17.86 -3.21
N ILE A 159 -1.53 -17.58 -4.35
CA ILE A 159 -1.27 -18.59 -5.38
C ILE A 159 0.06 -19.25 -5.04
N VAL A 160 0.04 -20.54 -4.75
CA VAL A 160 1.15 -21.24 -4.10
C VAL A 160 1.51 -22.57 -4.75
N GLU A 161 2.77 -22.98 -4.61
CA GLU A 161 3.14 -24.39 -4.79
C GLU A 161 2.71 -25.17 -3.54
N ARG A 162 1.70 -26.03 -3.70
CA ARG A 162 0.98 -26.63 -2.58
C ARG A 162 1.85 -27.51 -1.67
N GLU A 163 2.73 -28.35 -2.21
CA GLU A 163 3.53 -29.27 -1.39
C GLU A 163 4.49 -28.48 -0.49
N ALA A 164 5.18 -27.46 -1.03
CA ALA A 164 6.03 -26.57 -0.25
C ALA A 164 5.26 -25.72 0.76
N TYR A 165 4.04 -25.28 0.42
CA TYR A 165 3.20 -24.50 1.34
C TYR A 165 2.72 -25.34 2.54
N GLU A 166 2.17 -26.54 2.28
CA GLU A 166 1.66 -27.46 3.33
C GLU A 166 2.80 -28.02 4.23
N GLU A 167 4.01 -28.23 3.69
CA GLU A 167 5.16 -28.70 4.47
C GLU A 167 5.95 -27.56 5.14
N GLY A 168 5.74 -26.32 4.69
CA GLY A 168 6.48 -25.14 5.07
C GLY A 168 5.89 -24.36 6.25
N PHE A 169 6.31 -23.10 6.38
CA PHE A 169 5.77 -22.14 7.35
C PHE A 169 5.17 -20.90 6.67
N ASP A 170 5.05 -20.93 5.35
CA ASP A 170 4.69 -19.76 4.55
C ASP A 170 3.22 -19.37 4.76
N ALA A 171 2.39 -20.30 5.23
CA ALA A 171 1.05 -20.02 5.72
C ALA A 171 1.02 -18.93 6.80
N PHE A 172 2.11 -18.69 7.53
CA PHE A 172 2.21 -17.61 8.50
C PHE A 172 2.13 -16.21 7.88
N ALA A 173 2.42 -16.05 6.58
CA ALA A 173 2.23 -14.79 5.87
C ALA A 173 0.75 -14.34 5.88
N SER A 174 -0.19 -15.29 5.93
CA SER A 174 -1.64 -14.99 6.00
C SER A 174 -1.99 -14.17 7.24
N PHE A 175 -1.33 -14.41 8.36
CA PHE A 175 -1.56 -13.70 9.61
C PHE A 175 -1.14 -12.22 9.51
N ALA A 176 0.04 -11.97 8.93
CA ALA A 176 0.55 -10.61 8.78
C ALA A 176 -0.33 -9.78 7.83
N ILE A 177 -0.72 -10.34 6.68
CA ILE A 177 -1.58 -9.63 5.72
C ILE A 177 -2.99 -9.43 6.27
N ALA A 178 -3.52 -10.40 7.03
CA ALA A 178 -4.84 -10.29 7.66
C ALA A 178 -4.88 -9.18 8.70
N ILE A 179 -3.84 -9.02 9.52
CA ILE A 179 -3.74 -7.88 10.44
C ILE A 179 -3.80 -6.56 9.66
N SER A 180 -2.98 -6.41 8.60
CA SER A 180 -2.98 -5.19 7.79
C SER A 180 -4.33 -4.93 7.12
N GLY A 181 -5.03 -5.97 6.66
CA GLY A 181 -6.38 -5.86 6.10
C GLY A 181 -7.44 -5.44 7.13
N MET A 182 -7.35 -5.94 8.37
CA MET A 182 -8.23 -5.50 9.47
C MET A 182 -7.96 -4.03 9.84
N PHE A 183 -6.70 -3.60 9.83
CA PHE A 183 -6.36 -2.17 10.00
C PHE A 183 -6.92 -1.29 8.88
N TYR A 184 -6.89 -1.76 7.63
CA TYR A 184 -7.52 -1.05 6.52
C TYR A 184 -9.02 -0.87 6.76
N GLN A 185 -9.72 -1.92 7.22
CA GLN A 185 -11.15 -1.87 7.55
C GLN A 185 -11.46 -0.93 8.71
N LEU A 186 -10.62 -0.91 9.75
CA LEU A 186 -10.71 0.02 10.87
C LEU A 186 -10.77 1.47 10.38
N PHE A 187 -9.80 1.87 9.56
CA PHE A 187 -9.75 3.24 9.04
C PHE A 187 -10.76 3.49 7.92
N ALA A 188 -11.23 2.45 7.23
CA ALA A 188 -12.38 2.54 6.33
C ALA A 188 -13.71 2.81 7.06
N GLY A 189 -13.72 2.76 8.40
CA GLY A 189 -14.91 3.00 9.23
C GLY A 189 -15.87 1.82 9.30
N VAL A 190 -15.38 0.60 9.05
CA VAL A 190 -16.16 -0.62 9.27
C VAL A 190 -16.42 -0.77 10.79
N ASP A 191 -17.55 -1.37 11.13
CA ASP A 191 -17.89 -1.64 12.53
C ASP A 191 -16.89 -2.64 13.14
N PRO A 192 -16.36 -2.41 14.35
CA PRO A 192 -15.39 -3.31 14.97
C PRO A 192 -15.88 -4.76 15.13
N ASP A 193 -17.19 -4.99 15.27
CA ASP A 193 -17.77 -6.33 15.35
C ASP A 193 -17.80 -7.05 13.98
N ASP A 194 -17.58 -6.31 12.88
CA ASP A 194 -17.65 -6.79 11.50
C ASP A 194 -16.25 -6.91 10.84
N TYR A 195 -15.15 -6.69 11.56
CA TYR A 195 -13.80 -6.85 11.00
C TYR A 195 -13.54 -8.32 10.65
N GLU A 196 -13.33 -8.57 9.37
CA GLU A 196 -13.07 -9.90 8.86
C GLU A 196 -12.09 -9.82 7.68
N VAL A 197 -11.05 -10.66 7.70
CA VAL A 197 -10.21 -10.89 6.52
C VAL A 197 -10.18 -12.37 6.20
N VAL A 198 -10.51 -12.71 4.97
CA VAL A 198 -10.44 -14.08 4.46
C VAL A 198 -9.18 -14.24 3.62
N VAL A 199 -8.37 -15.27 3.93
CA VAL A 199 -7.19 -15.62 3.13
C VAL A 199 -7.37 -17.02 2.56
N HIS A 200 -7.29 -17.12 1.24
CA HIS A 200 -7.34 -18.38 0.49
C HIS A 200 -5.93 -18.82 0.11
N ALA A 201 -5.67 -20.12 0.14
CA ALA A 201 -4.52 -20.71 -0.56
C ALA A 201 -5.01 -21.50 -1.78
N GLU A 202 -4.57 -21.07 -2.95
CA GLU A 202 -4.87 -21.67 -4.25
C GLU A 202 -3.63 -22.38 -4.80
N ASP A 203 -3.80 -23.63 -5.21
CA ASP A 203 -2.74 -24.40 -5.86
C ASP A 203 -2.47 -23.88 -7.27
N GLU A 204 -1.23 -23.47 -7.55
CA GLU A 204 -0.83 -22.85 -8.82
C GLU A 204 -1.07 -23.75 -10.05
N GLU A 205 -0.99 -25.07 -9.91
CA GLU A 205 -1.04 -26.01 -11.03
C GLU A 205 -2.49 -26.29 -11.46
N THR A 206 -3.39 -26.34 -10.47
CA THR A 206 -4.76 -26.81 -10.63
C THR A 206 -5.81 -25.70 -10.53
N GLY A 207 -5.47 -24.57 -9.89
CA GLY A 207 -6.40 -23.50 -9.54
C GLY A 207 -7.42 -23.94 -8.48
N GLU A 208 -7.11 -24.96 -7.67
CA GLU A 208 -7.96 -25.41 -6.57
C GLU A 208 -7.62 -24.63 -5.30
N VAL A 209 -8.60 -23.91 -4.75
CA VAL A 209 -8.52 -23.42 -3.37
C VAL A 209 -8.62 -24.61 -2.42
N PHE A 210 -7.52 -24.93 -1.73
CA PHE A 210 -7.44 -26.09 -0.84
C PHE A 210 -7.45 -25.71 0.64
N GLU A 211 -7.19 -24.45 0.96
CA GLU A 211 -7.23 -23.91 2.31
C GLU A 211 -7.90 -22.53 2.32
N THR A 212 -8.59 -22.22 3.40
CA THR A 212 -9.23 -20.93 3.66
C THR A 212 -9.17 -20.67 5.15
N VAL A 213 -8.69 -19.49 5.52
CA VAL A 213 -8.57 -19.05 6.90
C VAL A 213 -9.28 -17.70 7.02
N THR A 214 -10.21 -17.60 7.95
CA THR A 214 -10.93 -16.37 8.27
C THR A 214 -10.39 -15.77 9.55
N PHE A 215 -9.90 -14.54 9.51
CA PHE A 215 -9.40 -13.82 10.68
C PHE A 215 -10.44 -12.80 11.16
N PRO A 216 -10.65 -12.65 12.48
CA PRO A 216 -9.95 -13.35 13.56
C PRO A 216 -10.51 -14.74 13.93
N ASP A 217 -11.60 -15.18 13.30
CA ASP A 217 -12.41 -16.35 13.72
C ASP A 217 -11.64 -17.69 13.80
N ASP A 218 -10.72 -17.95 12.88
CA ASP A 218 -9.97 -19.20 12.78
C ASP A 218 -8.62 -19.18 13.55
N MET A 219 -8.35 -18.15 14.36
CA MET A 219 -7.10 -18.02 15.15
C MET A 219 -7.03 -18.90 16.43
N GLU A 220 -7.87 -19.93 16.58
CA GLU A 220 -7.95 -20.80 17.78
C GLU A 220 -6.81 -21.82 17.96
#